data_AF-A0A8S9ECM7-F1
#
_entry.id   AF-A0A8S9ECM7-F1
#
_cell.length_a   1.000
_cell.length_b   1.000
_cell.length_c   1.000
_cell.angle_alpha   90.00
_cell.angle_beta   90.00
_cell.angle_gamma   90.00
#
_symmetry.space_group_name_H-M   'P 1'
#
loop_
_entity.id
_entity.type
_entity.pdbx_description
1 polymer ?
#
loop_
_entity_poly.entity_id
_entity_poly.type
_entity_poly.pdbx_seq_one_letter_code
_entity_poly.pdbx_strand_id
1 'polypeptide(L)'
;VQSALQALYPPFEATAPTVLGQVFRLLETSYQGDGLCCLLQFLIPAKRLFEHVRQAACAPYFNCIFLHEGWPLCLHEKVVVHLAPLNPLLLRPGDFYLQAEPCEEHSARITVKHLSHDLRTVEETPIPEAAYALLFTNEWLEEINGDRARAPLHTCLVATENGIAPLPWSKIAT
;
A
#
# COMPACT_ATOMS: atom_id res chain seq x y z
N VAL A 1 4.15 -12.30 14.50
CA VAL A 1 3.95 -11.02 13.77
C VAL A 1 5.18 -10.66 12.95
N GLN A 2 6.35 -10.51 13.57
CA GLN A 2 7.60 -10.18 12.87
C GLN A 2 7.95 -11.13 11.72
N SER A 3 7.85 -12.45 11.93
CA SER A 3 8.07 -13.45 10.86
C SER A 3 7.07 -13.36 9.71
N ALA A 4 5.84 -12.91 9.97
CA ALA A 4 4.82 -12.73 8.95
C ALA A 4 5.10 -11.47 8.11
N LEU A 5 5.53 -10.37 8.76
CA LEU A 5 5.88 -9.11 8.07
C LEU A 5 7.16 -9.25 7.24
N GLN A 6 8.14 -10.01 7.73
CA GLN A 6 9.39 -10.30 7.03
C GLN A 6 9.16 -10.93 5.65
N ALA A 7 8.23 -11.88 5.54
CA ALA A 7 7.94 -12.56 4.28
C ALA A 7 7.21 -11.68 3.24
N LEU A 8 6.60 -10.57 3.67
CA LEU A 8 5.82 -9.67 2.83
C LEU A 8 6.64 -8.49 2.31
N TYR A 9 7.60 -8.00 3.11
CA TYR A 9 8.39 -6.81 2.79
C TYR A 9 9.90 -7.08 2.66
N PRO A 10 10.37 -7.97 1.78
CA PRO A 10 11.80 -8.24 1.64
C PRO A 10 12.54 -7.12 0.84
N PRO A 11 13.81 -6.81 1.16
CA PRO A 11 14.58 -7.36 2.28
C PRO A 11 14.13 -6.72 3.59
N PHE A 12 13.82 -7.54 4.59
CA PHE A 12 13.22 -7.04 5.82
C PHE A 12 14.19 -6.21 6.64
N GLU A 13 15.49 -6.43 6.52
CA GLU A 13 16.52 -5.61 7.15
C GLU A 13 16.41 -4.13 6.73
N ALA A 14 16.00 -3.85 5.50
CA ALA A 14 15.83 -2.50 4.99
C ALA A 14 14.42 -1.93 5.26
N THR A 15 13.38 -2.76 5.25
CA THR A 15 11.99 -2.30 5.40
C THR A 15 11.51 -2.29 6.85
N ALA A 16 12.13 -3.05 7.74
CA ALA A 16 11.68 -3.25 9.12
C ALA A 16 11.47 -1.94 9.90
N PRO A 17 12.40 -0.96 9.90
CA PRO A 17 12.18 0.30 10.61
C PRO A 17 10.90 1.00 10.15
N THR A 18 10.67 1.03 8.84
CA THR A 18 9.49 1.64 8.22
C THR A 18 8.21 0.88 8.59
N VAL A 19 8.18 -0.44 8.35
CA VAL A 19 6.99 -1.29 8.55
C VAL A 19 6.60 -1.35 10.02
N LEU A 20 7.55 -1.58 10.92
CA LEU A 20 7.30 -1.61 12.36
C LEU A 20 6.83 -0.24 12.86
N GLY A 21 7.42 0.85 12.37
CA GLY A 21 6.95 2.21 12.66
C GLY A 21 5.48 2.42 12.26
N GLN A 22 5.02 1.83 11.15
CA GLN A 22 3.59 1.88 10.79
C GLN A 22 2.72 1.08 11.75
N VAL A 23 3.16 -0.12 12.15
CA VAL A 23 2.44 -0.96 13.13
C VAL A 23 2.32 -0.25 14.47
N PHE A 24 3.38 0.40 14.96
CA PHE A 24 3.32 1.18 16.20
C PHE A 24 2.33 2.34 16.10
N ARG A 25 2.31 3.08 14.99
CA ARG A 25 1.31 4.14 14.77
C ARG A 25 -0.11 3.59 14.82
N LEU A 26 -0.40 2.47 14.15
CA LEU A 26 -1.72 1.83 14.22
C LEU A 26 -2.12 1.45 15.64
N LEU A 27 -1.17 0.86 16.39
CA LEU A 27 -1.42 0.47 17.78
C LEU A 27 -1.82 1.68 18.62
N GLU A 28 -1.13 2.80 18.46
CA GLU A 28 -1.41 4.04 19.19
C GLU A 28 -2.72 4.69 18.75
N THR A 29 -2.94 4.85 17.44
CA THR A 29 -4.05 5.66 16.92
C THR A 29 -5.37 4.92 16.77
N SER A 30 -5.31 3.62 16.46
CA SER A 30 -6.49 2.86 16.01
C SER A 30 -6.85 1.71 16.95
N TYR A 31 -5.89 1.23 17.76
CA TYR A 31 -6.10 0.12 18.68
C TYR A 31 -5.82 0.45 20.15
N GLN A 32 -5.50 1.71 20.48
CA GLN A 32 -5.28 2.17 21.87
C GLN A 32 -4.27 1.31 22.66
N GLY A 33 -3.26 0.78 21.99
CA GLY A 33 -2.25 -0.13 22.56
C GLY A 33 -2.66 -1.60 22.62
N ASP A 34 -3.88 -1.97 22.20
CA ASP A 34 -4.33 -3.37 22.17
C ASP A 34 -3.70 -4.13 20.99
N GLY A 35 -2.54 -4.73 21.27
CA GLY A 35 -1.80 -5.55 20.31
C GLY A 35 -2.54 -6.81 19.87
N LEU A 36 -3.40 -7.40 20.71
CA LEU A 36 -4.12 -8.61 20.36
C LEU A 36 -5.26 -8.29 19.38
N CYS A 37 -6.02 -7.23 19.63
CA CYS A 37 -7.04 -6.75 18.69
C CYS A 37 -6.41 -6.31 17.37
N CYS A 38 -5.31 -5.55 17.40
CA CYS A 38 -4.58 -5.17 16.17
C CYS A 38 -4.13 -6.39 15.36
N LEU A 39 -3.60 -7.40 16.05
CA LEU A 39 -3.18 -8.65 15.41
C LEU A 39 -4.34 -9.40 14.74
N LEU A 40 -5.40 -9.65 15.50
CA LEU A 40 -6.53 -10.47 15.06
C LEU A 40 -7.41 -9.76 14.02
N GLN A 41 -7.66 -8.47 14.22
CA GLN A 41 -8.61 -7.71 13.40
C GLN A 41 -7.95 -7.10 12.15
N PHE A 42 -6.62 -6.94 12.12
CA PHE A 42 -5.97 -6.32 10.97
C PHE A 42 -4.71 -7.03 10.48
N LEU A 43 -3.71 -7.29 11.32
CA LEU A 43 -2.41 -7.77 10.81
C LEU A 43 -2.49 -9.19 10.20
N ILE A 44 -3.29 -10.10 10.77
CA ILE A 44 -3.52 -11.43 10.18
C ILE A 44 -4.30 -11.33 8.85
N PRO A 45 -5.43 -10.60 8.78
CA PRO A 45 -6.13 -10.35 7.52
C PRO A 45 -5.27 -9.67 6.44
N ALA A 46 -4.52 -8.63 6.82
CA ALA A 46 -3.63 -7.90 5.91
C ALA A 46 -2.53 -8.80 5.36
N LYS A 47 -2.00 -9.73 6.17
CA LYS A 47 -1.03 -10.74 5.69
C LYS A 47 -1.60 -11.56 4.54
N ARG A 48 -2.81 -12.10 4.70
CA ARG A 48 -3.48 -12.94 3.68
C ARG A 48 -3.79 -12.14 2.43
N LEU A 49 -4.28 -10.91 2.60
CA LEU A 49 -4.52 -9.95 1.52
C LEU A 49 -3.24 -9.74 0.71
N PHE A 50 -2.12 -9.46 1.36
CA PHE A 50 -0.84 -9.20 0.71
C PHE A 50 -0.25 -10.43 0.02
N GLU A 51 -0.39 -11.61 0.61
CA GLU A 51 -0.04 -12.88 -0.06
C GLU A 51 -0.84 -13.05 -1.36
N HIS A 52 -2.15 -12.77 -1.31
CA HIS A 52 -3.01 -12.87 -2.48
C HIS A 52 -2.67 -11.82 -3.55
N VAL A 53 -2.53 -10.54 -3.16
CA VAL A 53 -2.17 -9.44 -4.07
C VAL A 53 -0.84 -9.72 -4.75
N ARG A 54 0.18 -10.16 -4.00
CA ARG A 54 1.47 -10.52 -4.59
C ARG A 54 1.34 -11.70 -5.56
N GLN A 55 0.57 -12.73 -5.20
CA GLN A 55 0.35 -13.87 -6.09
C GLN A 55 -0.33 -13.43 -7.40
N ALA A 56 -1.40 -12.62 -7.32
CA ALA A 56 -2.15 -12.14 -8.47
C ALA A 56 -1.31 -11.21 -9.36
N ALA A 57 -0.62 -10.22 -8.77
CA ALA A 57 0.20 -9.26 -9.50
C ALA A 57 1.45 -9.90 -10.12
N CYS A 58 2.05 -10.91 -9.49
CA CYS A 58 3.24 -11.60 -10.01
C CYS A 58 2.92 -12.72 -11.01
N ALA A 59 1.70 -13.27 -11.02
CA ALA A 59 1.34 -14.40 -11.88
C ALA A 59 1.65 -14.18 -13.38
N PRO A 60 1.40 -13.00 -13.99
CA PRO A 60 1.76 -12.73 -15.38
C PRO A 60 3.28 -12.79 -15.66
N TYR A 61 4.11 -12.68 -14.62
CA TYR A 61 5.57 -12.55 -14.70
C TYR A 61 6.32 -13.76 -14.11
N PHE A 62 5.68 -14.93 -14.05
CA PHE A 62 6.22 -16.12 -13.36
C PHE A 62 7.61 -16.58 -13.84
N ASN A 63 8.03 -16.19 -15.05
CA ASN A 63 9.34 -16.49 -15.63
C ASN A 63 10.31 -15.30 -15.63
N CYS A 64 9.95 -14.18 -14.98
CA CYS A 64 10.77 -12.99 -14.90
C CYS A 64 11.60 -12.96 -13.62
N ILE A 65 12.77 -12.31 -13.69
CA ILE A 65 13.56 -11.98 -12.51
C ILE A 65 13.15 -10.58 -12.06
N PHE A 66 12.58 -10.46 -10.87
CA PHE A 66 12.23 -9.17 -10.31
C PHE A 66 13.49 -8.43 -9.83
N LEU A 67 13.60 -7.16 -10.21
CA LEU A 67 14.64 -6.27 -9.69
C LEU A 67 14.52 -6.08 -8.16
N HIS A 68 13.29 -6.10 -7.67
CA HIS A 68 12.95 -5.94 -6.25
C HIS A 68 12.17 -7.16 -5.77
N GLU A 69 12.75 -7.93 -4.85
CA GLU A 69 12.12 -9.14 -4.28
C GLU A 69 10.82 -8.87 -3.52
N GLY A 70 10.64 -7.64 -3.04
CA GLY A 70 9.44 -7.22 -2.32
C GLY A 70 8.33 -6.68 -3.20
N TRP A 71 8.53 -6.64 -4.52
CA TRP A 71 7.50 -6.17 -5.43
C TRP A 71 6.25 -7.07 -5.32
N PRO A 72 5.03 -6.50 -5.26
CA PRO A 72 4.72 -5.08 -5.41
C PRO A 72 4.60 -4.28 -4.09
N LEU A 73 4.78 -4.92 -2.93
CA LEU A 73 4.54 -4.31 -1.62
C LEU A 73 5.66 -3.36 -1.18
N CYS A 74 6.90 -3.62 -1.61
CA CYS A 74 8.02 -2.72 -1.44
C CYS A 74 9.07 -2.83 -2.55
N LEU A 75 9.82 -1.75 -2.74
CA LEU A 75 10.97 -1.67 -3.65
C LEU A 75 12.22 -1.41 -2.82
N HIS A 76 12.95 -2.48 -2.49
CA HIS A 76 14.06 -2.43 -1.55
C HIS A 76 13.62 -1.86 -0.18
N GLU A 77 14.04 -0.65 0.18
CA GLU A 77 13.69 0.03 1.44
C GLU A 77 12.34 0.77 1.40
N LYS A 78 11.77 0.94 0.20
CA LYS A 78 10.55 1.75 -0.04
C LYS A 78 9.30 0.90 0.13
N VAL A 79 8.53 1.13 1.18
CA VAL A 79 7.21 0.53 1.41
C VAL A 79 6.18 1.21 0.50
N VAL A 80 5.62 0.46 -0.45
CA VAL A 80 4.66 0.94 -1.45
C VAL A 80 3.23 0.86 -0.92
N VAL A 81 2.87 -0.26 -0.28
CA VAL A 81 1.55 -0.43 0.34
C VAL A 81 1.68 -0.22 1.84
N HIS A 82 0.99 0.79 2.35
CA HIS A 82 1.06 1.19 3.75
C HIS A 82 0.14 0.34 4.62
N LEU A 83 0.58 0.04 5.83
CA LEU A 83 -0.24 -0.52 6.90
C LEU A 83 -1.00 0.57 7.65
N ALA A 84 -0.41 1.76 7.80
CA ALA A 84 -0.97 2.89 8.55
C ALA A 84 -1.36 4.05 7.63
N PRO A 85 -2.35 4.87 7.99
CA PRO A 85 -2.65 6.08 7.23
C PRO A 85 -1.49 7.07 7.26
N LEU A 86 -1.35 7.83 6.16
CA LEU A 86 -0.43 8.95 6.06
C LEU A 86 -1.08 10.24 6.54
N ASN A 87 -0.27 11.23 6.90
CA ASN A 87 -0.78 12.59 7.14
C ASN A 87 -1.31 13.17 5.81
N PRO A 88 -2.60 13.53 5.72
CA PRO A 88 -3.20 14.08 4.49
C PRO A 88 -2.48 15.30 3.92
N LEU A 89 -1.80 16.08 4.76
CA LEU A 89 -1.05 17.27 4.36
C LEU A 89 0.18 16.98 3.50
N LEU A 90 0.59 15.71 3.40
CA LEU A 90 1.69 15.28 2.54
C LEU A 90 1.29 15.11 1.08
N LEU A 91 -0.01 14.92 0.80
CA LEU A 91 -0.50 14.76 -0.56
C LEU A 91 -0.49 16.08 -1.31
N ARG A 92 -0.08 16.04 -2.57
CA ARG A 92 -0.20 17.13 -3.55
C ARG A 92 -1.14 16.71 -4.69
N PRO A 93 -1.63 17.64 -5.51
CA PRO A 93 -2.35 17.28 -6.73
C PRO A 93 -1.52 16.31 -7.59
N GLY A 94 -2.11 15.18 -7.98
CA GLY A 94 -1.45 14.11 -8.74
C GLY A 94 -0.75 13.04 -7.89
N ASP A 95 -0.63 13.25 -6.57
CA ASP A 95 -0.14 12.24 -5.64
C ASP A 95 -1.27 11.30 -5.19
N PHE A 96 -0.91 10.05 -4.91
CA PHE A 96 -1.75 9.06 -4.25
C PHE A 96 -0.92 8.13 -3.38
N TYR A 97 -1.56 7.32 -2.53
CA TYR A 97 -0.91 6.20 -1.86
C TYR A 97 -1.86 5.01 -1.74
N LEU A 98 -1.28 3.81 -1.60
CA LEU A 98 -1.99 2.57 -1.38
C LEU A 98 -1.94 2.20 0.09
N GLN A 99 -3.08 1.93 0.72
CA GLN A 99 -3.14 1.57 2.13
C GLN A 99 -3.95 0.29 2.31
N ALA A 100 -3.43 -0.67 3.09
CA ALA A 100 -4.21 -1.76 3.62
C ALA A 100 -5.00 -1.30 4.85
N GLU A 101 -6.28 -1.65 4.90
CA GLU A 101 -7.19 -1.23 5.96
C GLU A 101 -8.04 -2.39 6.46
N PRO A 102 -8.33 -2.45 7.77
CA PRO A 102 -9.29 -3.40 8.30
C PRO A 102 -10.69 -3.10 7.74
N CYS A 103 -11.45 -4.16 7.53
CA CYS A 103 -12.84 -4.13 7.09
C CYS A 103 -13.71 -4.89 8.08
N GLU A 104 -15.02 -4.88 7.81
CA GLU A 104 -15.97 -5.73 8.54
C GLU A 104 -15.58 -7.22 8.43
N GLU A 105 -16.09 -8.03 9.35
CA GLU A 105 -15.89 -9.49 9.37
C GLU A 105 -14.43 -9.96 9.45
N HIS A 106 -13.56 -9.17 10.08
CA HIS A 106 -12.12 -9.49 10.22
C HIS A 106 -11.42 -9.69 8.87
N SER A 107 -11.80 -8.88 7.88
CA SER A 107 -11.16 -8.84 6.58
C SER A 107 -10.26 -7.60 6.45
N ALA A 108 -9.46 -7.55 5.39
CA ALA A 108 -8.68 -6.37 5.02
C ALA A 108 -8.83 -6.11 3.52
N ARG A 109 -8.72 -4.84 3.13
CA ARG A 109 -8.72 -4.41 1.73
C ARG A 109 -7.60 -3.43 1.45
N ILE A 110 -7.26 -3.24 0.18
CA ILE A 110 -6.42 -2.11 -0.25
C ILE A 110 -7.34 -0.97 -0.68
N THR A 111 -6.98 0.25 -0.27
CA THR A 111 -7.64 1.49 -0.67
C THR A 111 -6.60 2.40 -1.34
N VAL A 112 -6.98 3.02 -2.46
CA VAL A 112 -6.25 4.16 -3.04
C VAL A 112 -6.73 5.43 -2.38
N LYS A 113 -5.77 6.26 -1.94
CA LYS A 113 -6.06 7.54 -1.28
C LYS A 113 -5.37 8.68 -2.01
N HIS A 114 -6.13 9.73 -2.33
CA HIS A 114 -5.64 10.95 -2.98
C HIS A 114 -6.49 12.16 -2.58
N LEU A 115 -6.03 13.38 -2.88
CA LEU A 115 -6.82 14.59 -2.59
C LEU A 115 -8.11 14.63 -3.38
N SER A 116 -9.16 15.20 -2.78
CA SER A 116 -10.42 15.61 -3.41
C SER A 116 -10.20 16.71 -4.45
N HIS A 117 -11.19 16.97 -5.32
CA HIS A 117 -11.04 17.96 -6.39
C HIS A 117 -10.81 19.37 -5.85
N ASP A 118 -11.45 19.72 -4.74
CA ASP A 118 -11.27 20.99 -4.04
C ASP A 118 -9.99 21.05 -3.17
N LEU A 119 -9.21 19.95 -3.15
CA LEU A 119 -7.98 19.78 -2.38
C LEU A 119 -8.17 19.90 -0.85
N ARG A 120 -9.39 19.69 -0.35
CA ARG A 120 -9.72 19.87 1.08
C ARG A 120 -9.81 18.56 1.85
N THR A 121 -10.14 17.47 1.18
CA THR A 121 -10.34 16.16 1.81
C THR A 121 -9.53 15.09 1.08
N VAL A 122 -9.43 13.91 1.67
CA VAL A 122 -8.85 12.74 1.02
C VAL A 122 -10.01 11.88 0.54
N GLU A 123 -10.03 11.61 -0.76
CA GLU A 123 -10.91 10.62 -1.37
C GLU A 123 -10.28 9.25 -1.25
N GLU A 124 -11.12 8.26 -0.97
CA GLU A 124 -10.73 6.89 -0.69
C GLU A 124 -11.48 5.95 -1.63
N THR A 125 -10.76 5.18 -2.43
CA THR A 125 -11.35 4.24 -3.38
C THR A 125 -10.88 2.82 -3.07
N PRO A 126 -11.75 1.92 -2.59
CA PRO A 126 -11.39 0.54 -2.31
C PRO A 126 -11.07 -0.20 -3.61
N ILE A 127 -10.04 -1.04 -3.59
CA ILE A 127 -9.64 -1.85 -4.74
C ILE A 127 -10.34 -3.21 -4.67
N PRO A 128 -11.16 -3.56 -5.67
CA PRO A 128 -11.80 -4.87 -5.71
C PRO A 128 -10.75 -5.94 -6.00
N GLU A 129 -10.98 -7.14 -5.45
CA GLU A 129 -10.08 -8.30 -5.63
C GLU A 129 -9.84 -8.65 -7.10
N ALA A 130 -10.85 -8.47 -7.95
CA ALA A 130 -10.74 -8.66 -9.41
C ALA A 130 -9.67 -7.78 -10.08
N ALA A 131 -9.29 -6.66 -9.46
CA ALA A 131 -8.28 -5.74 -9.98
C ALA A 131 -6.84 -6.08 -9.52
N TYR A 132 -6.63 -7.03 -8.61
CA TYR A 132 -5.29 -7.29 -8.06
C TYR A 132 -4.25 -7.74 -9.10
N ALA A 133 -4.68 -8.41 -10.16
CA ALA A 133 -3.79 -8.79 -11.27
C ALA A 133 -3.27 -7.57 -12.06
N LEU A 134 -4.02 -6.46 -12.06
CA LEU A 134 -3.68 -5.23 -12.80
C LEU A 134 -3.19 -4.09 -11.89
N LEU A 135 -3.40 -4.16 -10.57
CA LEU A 135 -3.15 -3.08 -9.60
C LEU A 135 -1.78 -2.39 -9.72
N PHE A 136 -0.75 -3.09 -10.19
CA PHE A 136 0.61 -2.55 -10.34
C PHE A 136 1.04 -2.43 -11.81
N THR A 137 0.12 -2.06 -12.70
CA THR A 137 0.38 -1.75 -14.11
C THR A 137 0.07 -0.28 -14.42
N ASN A 138 0.57 0.20 -15.56
CA ASN A 138 0.17 1.52 -16.05
C ASN A 138 -1.31 1.54 -16.48
N GLU A 139 -1.82 0.44 -17.05
CA GLU A 139 -3.22 0.28 -17.46
C GLU A 139 -4.19 0.50 -16.29
N TRP A 140 -3.89 -0.04 -15.11
CA TRP A 140 -4.73 0.18 -13.93
C TRP A 140 -4.77 1.66 -13.52
N LEU A 141 -3.62 2.35 -13.54
CA LEU A 141 -3.60 3.76 -13.18
C LEU A 141 -4.30 4.63 -14.25
N GLU A 142 -4.20 4.24 -15.51
CA GLU A 142 -4.94 4.84 -16.62
C GLU A 142 -6.45 4.67 -16.45
N GLU A 143 -6.93 3.49 -16.06
CA GLU A 143 -8.34 3.24 -15.74
C GLU A 143 -8.82 4.14 -14.59
N ILE A 144 -8.05 4.17 -13.49
CA ILE A 144 -8.33 5.05 -12.34
C ILE A 144 -8.39 6.53 -12.75
N ASN A 145 -7.57 6.94 -13.73
CA ASN A 145 -7.54 8.30 -14.25
C ASN A 145 -8.61 8.60 -15.30
N GLY A 146 -9.01 7.61 -16.10
CA GLY A 146 -9.96 7.74 -17.21
C GLY A 146 -11.37 8.14 -16.75
N ASP A 147 -11.73 7.76 -15.53
CA ASP A 147 -12.98 8.16 -14.89
C ASP A 147 -12.97 9.58 -14.31
N ARG A 148 -11.92 10.39 -14.56
CA ARG A 148 -11.72 11.68 -13.88
C ARG A 148 -11.61 12.86 -14.84
N ALA A 149 -12.41 13.90 -14.60
CA ALA A 149 -12.17 15.26 -15.11
C ALA A 149 -11.08 16.01 -14.31
N ARG A 150 -10.02 15.32 -13.87
CA ARG A 150 -9.06 15.76 -12.83
C ARG A 150 -7.62 15.84 -13.37
N ALA A 151 -6.73 16.49 -12.62
CA ALA A 151 -5.30 16.20 -12.69
C ALA A 151 -5.06 14.68 -12.47
N PRO A 152 -4.39 13.99 -13.41
CA PRO A 152 -4.19 12.56 -13.34
C PRO A 152 -3.25 12.20 -12.19
N LEU A 153 -3.56 11.10 -11.51
CA LEU A 153 -2.65 10.47 -10.57
C LEU A 153 -1.43 9.95 -11.34
N HIS A 154 -0.23 10.24 -10.83
CA HIS A 154 1.02 9.83 -11.47
C HIS A 154 2.15 9.55 -10.49
N THR A 155 2.03 10.00 -9.23
CA THR A 155 3.04 9.83 -8.19
C THR A 155 2.47 9.04 -7.02
N CYS A 156 3.09 7.92 -6.69
CA CYS A 156 2.78 7.17 -5.48
C CYS A 156 3.66 7.65 -4.32
N LEU A 157 3.05 7.98 -3.18
CA LEU A 157 3.79 8.26 -1.95
C LEU A 157 4.16 6.94 -1.28
N VAL A 158 5.46 6.68 -1.18
CA VAL A 158 6.03 5.48 -0.53
C VAL A 158 6.66 5.88 0.81
N ALA A 159 6.76 4.94 1.75
CA ALA A 159 7.44 5.18 3.02
C ALA A 159 8.85 4.61 3.03
N THR A 160 9.77 5.32 3.66
CA THR A 160 11.14 4.90 3.95
C THR A 160 11.45 5.21 5.42
N GLU A 161 12.61 4.77 5.91
CA GLU A 161 13.07 5.13 7.25
C GLU A 161 13.24 6.65 7.42
N ASN A 162 13.56 7.37 6.35
CA ASN A 162 13.71 8.82 6.33
C ASN A 162 12.38 9.58 6.18
N GLY A 163 11.24 8.88 6.13
CA GLY A 163 9.91 9.44 5.96
C GLY A 163 9.26 9.12 4.62
N ILE A 164 8.25 9.92 4.27
CA ILE A 164 7.45 9.73 3.05
C ILE A 164 8.14 10.37 1.85
N ALA A 165 8.26 9.60 0.77
CA ALA A 165 8.91 10.00 -0.47
C ALA A 165 7.95 9.86 -1.66
N PRO A 166 7.87 10.85 -2.56
CA PRO A 166 7.15 10.71 -3.81
C PRO A 166 7.95 9.82 -4.79
N LEU A 167 7.27 8.86 -5.41
CA LEU A 167 7.85 7.99 -6.43
C LEU A 167 6.95 7.98 -7.67
N PRO A 168 7.47 8.33 -8.88
CA PRO A 168 6.69 8.21 -10.11
C PRO A 168 6.15 6.79 -10.28
N TRP A 169 4.89 6.65 -10.67
CA TRP A 169 4.25 5.33 -10.82
C TRP A 169 5.00 4.42 -11.78
N SER A 170 5.62 4.97 -12.83
CA SER A 170 6.45 4.24 -13.79
C SER A 170 7.71 3.58 -13.19
N LYS A 171 8.04 3.86 -11.92
CA LYS A 171 9.10 3.16 -11.17
C LYS A 171 8.58 1.99 -10.33
N ILE A 172 7.27 1.88 -10.16
CA ILE A 172 6.58 0.81 -9.43
C ILE A 172 5.91 -0.14 -10.41
N ALA A 173 5.21 0.42 -11.40
CA ALA A 173 4.41 -0.33 -12.34
C ALA A 173 5.26 -1.12 -13.33
N THR A 174 4.74 -2.28 -13.72
CA THR A 174 5.21 -3.09 -14.86
C THR A 174 4.55 -2.64 -16.15
#